data_AF-A0A356QV19-F1
#
_entry.id   AF-A0A356QV19-F1
#
_cell.length_a   1.000
_cell.length_b   1.000
_cell.length_c   1.000
_cell.angle_alpha   90.00
_cell.angle_beta   90.00
_cell.angle_gamma   90.00
#
_symmetry.space_group_name_H-M   'P 1'
#
loop_
_entity.id
_entity.type
_entity.pdbx_description
1 polymer ?
#
loop_
_entity_poly.entity_id
_entity_poly.type
_entity_poly.pdbx_seq_one_letter_code
_entity_poly.pdbx_strand_id
1 'polypeptide(L)' 'ESQPAWRTVVATAAAHGIPTPALMTALAYYDGYRSSHLPANLLQAQRDYFGAHTYERTDKEGSFHSEWLELRRPVT' A
#
# COMPACT_ATOMS: atom_id res chain seq x y z
N GLU A 1 5.37 23.73 -7.18
CA GLU A 1 6.71 23.62 -7.80
C GLU A 1 7.79 22.98 -6.91
N SER A 2 7.60 22.86 -5.58
CA SER A 2 8.63 22.33 -4.66
C SER A 2 8.78 20.79 -4.60
N GLN A 3 7.86 20.03 -5.21
CA GLN A 3 7.82 18.56 -5.07
C GLN A 3 9.07 17.85 -5.63
N PRO A 4 9.64 18.21 -6.80
CA PRO A 4 10.86 17.58 -7.29
C PRO A 4 12.06 17.77 -6.35
N ALA A 5 12.26 19.00 -5.84
CA ALA A 5 13.35 19.31 -4.91
C ALA A 5 13.21 18.52 -3.60
N TRP A 6 11.99 18.39 -3.08
CA TRP A 6 11.71 17.59 -1.89
C TRP A 6 12.08 16.11 -2.09
N ARG A 7 11.74 15.53 -3.25
CA ARG A 7 12.14 14.14 -3.59
C ARG A 7 13.65 13.98 -3.65
N THR A 8 14.36 14.93 -4.26
CA THR A 8 15.82 14.93 -4.31
C THR A 8 16.42 14.92 -2.90
N VAL A 9 15.96 15.80 -2.01
CA VAL A 9 16.43 15.85 -0.62
C VAL A 9 16.20 14.52 0.10
N VAL A 10 15.01 13.93 -0.02
CA VAL A 10 14.68 12.64 0.62
C VAL A 10 15.56 11.51 0.07
N ALA A 11 15.75 11.43 -1.24
CA ALA A 11 16.57 10.40 -1.88
C ALA A 11 18.05 10.53 -1.49
N THR A 12 18.60 11.75 -1.53
CA THR A 12 19.98 12.03 -1.11
C THR A 12 20.18 11.69 0.37
N ALA A 13 19.27 12.11 1.25
CA ALA A 13 19.37 11.80 2.67
C ALA A 13 19.41 10.29 2.93
N ALA A 14 18.54 9.52 2.26
CA ALA A 14 18.54 8.06 2.35
C ALA A 14 19.85 7.43 1.85
N ALA A 15 20.38 7.88 0.70
CA ALA A 15 21.61 7.34 0.11
C ALA A 15 22.85 7.60 0.98
N HIS A 16 22.86 8.69 1.75
CA HIS A 16 23.95 9.06 2.65
C HIS A 16 23.73 8.61 4.10
N GLY A 17 22.65 7.89 4.41
CA GLY A 17 22.34 7.44 5.77
C GLY A 17 22.00 8.60 6.74
N ILE A 18 21.53 9.74 6.22
CA ILE A 18 21.15 10.91 7.04
C ILE A 18 19.67 10.77 7.42
N PRO A 19 19.34 10.66 8.73
CA PRO A 19 17.96 10.49 9.16
C PRO A 19 17.15 11.78 8.95
N THR A 20 16.09 11.72 8.14
CA THR A 20 15.18 12.84 7.89
C THR A 20 13.70 12.43 8.05
N PRO A 21 13.30 11.89 9.22
CA PRO A 21 12.01 11.22 9.40
C PRO A 21 10.80 12.11 9.08
N ALA A 22 10.83 13.39 9.46
CA ALA A 22 9.73 14.31 9.17
C ALA A 22 9.56 14.56 7.65
N LEU A 23 10.66 14.72 6.91
CA LEU A 23 10.63 14.94 5.46
C LEU A 23 10.18 13.68 4.71
N MET A 24 10.66 12.51 5.13
CA MET A 24 10.29 11.22 4.54
C MET A 24 8.80 10.93 4.76
N THR A 25 8.32 11.05 6.00
CA THR A 25 6.92 10.78 6.36
C THR A 25 5.97 11.77 5.71
N ALA A 26 6.30 13.06 5.67
CA ALA A 26 5.45 14.03 5.00
C ALA A 26 5.35 13.73 3.49
N LEU A 27 6.43 13.26 2.83
CA LEU A 27 6.40 12.92 1.40
C LEU A 27 5.53 11.68 1.16
N ALA A 28 5.69 10.66 2.00
CA ALA A 28 4.88 9.45 1.97
C ALA A 28 3.39 9.76 2.20
N TYR A 29 3.06 10.63 3.16
CA TYR A 29 1.69 11.07 3.40
C TYR A 29 1.12 11.82 2.20
N TYR A 30 1.85 12.79 1.66
CA TYR A 30 1.41 13.56 0.49
C TYR A 30 1.13 12.65 -0.72
N ASP A 31 2.05 11.71 -1.01
CA ASP A 31 1.87 10.75 -2.10
C ASP A 31 0.73 9.76 -1.83
N GLY A 32 0.57 9.32 -0.58
CA GLY A 32 -0.53 8.46 -0.17
C GLY A 32 -1.89 9.14 -0.33
N TYR A 33 -1.99 10.39 0.14
CA TYR A 33 -3.25 11.15 0.13
C TYR A 33 -3.77 11.44 -1.28
N ARG A 34 -2.88 11.74 -2.23
CA ARG A 34 -3.27 12.01 -3.63
C ARG A 34 -3.46 10.76 -4.49
N SER A 35 -3.20 9.57 -3.95
CA SER A 35 -3.33 8.31 -4.69
C SER A 35 -4.76 7.79 -4.56
N SER A 36 -5.50 7.73 -5.66
CA SER A 36 -6.85 7.15 -5.68
C SER A 36 -6.87 5.66 -5.37
N HIS A 37 -5.75 4.97 -5.61
CA HIS A 37 -5.58 3.54 -5.36
C HIS A 37 -4.28 3.30 -4.62
N LEU A 38 -4.38 2.64 -3.45
CA LEU A 38 -3.26 2.25 -2.60
C LEU A 38 -3.16 0.73 -2.56
N PRO A 39 -1.97 0.17 -2.21
CA PRO A 39 -1.77 -1.28 -2.10
C PRO A 39 -2.51 -1.92 -0.90
N ALA A 40 -3.43 -1.20 -0.26
CA ALA A 40 -4.23 -1.69 0.87
C ALA A 40 -5.13 -2.88 0.48
N ASN A 41 -5.43 -3.07 -0.80
CA ASN A 41 -6.13 -4.26 -1.31
C ASN A 41 -5.37 -5.56 -1.03
N LEU A 42 -4.03 -5.55 -1.06
CA LEU A 42 -3.22 -6.71 -0.69
C LEU A 42 -3.32 -7.01 0.81
N LEU A 43 -3.36 -5.97 1.64
CA LEU A 43 -3.57 -6.13 3.07
C LEU A 43 -4.97 -6.70 3.37
N GLN A 44 -5.99 -6.24 2.65
CA GLN A 44 -7.34 -6.83 2.74
C GLN A 44 -7.33 -8.31 2.33
N ALA A 45 -6.66 -8.66 1.23
CA ALA A 45 -6.51 -10.04 0.79
C ALA A 45 -5.81 -10.91 1.84
N GLN A 46 -4.73 -10.41 2.44
CA GLN A 46 -4.02 -11.10 3.53
C GLN A 46 -4.95 -11.31 4.73
N ARG A 47 -5.62 -10.26 5.21
CA ARG A 47 -6.57 -10.34 6.35
C ARG A 47 -7.67 -11.36 6.14
N ASP A 48 -8.20 -11.43 4.93
CA ASP A 48 -9.22 -12.41 4.57
C ASP A 48 -8.62 -13.83 4.50
N TYR A 49 -7.43 -13.98 3.91
CA TYR A 49 -6.74 -15.26 3.79
C TYR A 49 -6.47 -15.92 5.14
N PHE A 50 -5.89 -15.21 6.10
CA PHE A 50 -5.48 -15.81 7.37
C PHE A 50 -6.57 -15.78 8.45
N GLY A 51 -7.56 -14.89 8.32
CA GLY A 51 -8.46 -14.54 9.43
C GLY A 51 -9.93 -14.45 9.07
N ALA A 52 -10.33 -14.77 7.83
CA ALA A 52 -11.71 -14.66 7.36
C ALA A 52 -12.35 -13.28 7.65
N HIS A 53 -11.53 -12.22 7.61
CA HIS A 53 -11.95 -10.87 7.96
C HIS A 53 -12.81 -10.18 6.90
N THR A 54 -13.04 -10.82 5.75
CA THR A 54 -13.76 -10.27 4.60
C THR A 54 -13.11 -9.03 3.97
N TYR A 55 -13.57 -8.64 2.78
CA TYR A 55 -13.17 -7.42 2.09
C TYR A 55 -14.30 -6.88 1.20
N GLU A 56 -14.18 -5.63 0.77
CA GLU A 56 -15.09 -4.98 -0.19
C GLU A 56 -14.48 -5.03 -1.60
N ARG A 57 -15.35 -4.99 -2.61
CA ARG A 57 -14.94 -4.97 -4.02
C ARG A 57 -15.23 -3.62 -4.66
N THR A 58 -14.46 -3.30 -5.70
CA THR A 58 -14.63 -2.04 -6.44
C THR A 58 -15.74 -2.11 -7.50
N ASP A 59 -16.19 -3.31 -7.87
CA ASP A 59 -17.17 -3.54 -8.92
C ASP A 59 -18.57 -3.92 -8.39
N LYS A 60 -18.68 -4.24 -7.10
CA LYS A 60 -19.94 -4.68 -6.48
C LYS A 60 -19.98 -4.31 -4.99
N GLU A 61 -21.12 -3.76 -4.56
CA GLU A 61 -21.39 -3.49 -3.15
C GLU A 61 -21.51 -4.79 -2.33
N GLY A 62 -21.00 -4.76 -1.10
CA GLY A 62 -21.09 -5.84 -0.14
C GLY A 62 -19.75 -6.21 0.50
N SER A 63 -19.82 -7.19 1.42
CA SER A 63 -18.66 -7.81 2.07
C SER A 63 -18.49 -9.23 1.52
N PHE A 64 -17.26 -9.59 1.18
CA PHE A 64 -16.91 -10.82 0.48
C PHE A 64 -15.82 -11.57 1.25
N HIS A 65 -15.98 -12.89 1.33
CA HIS A 65 -14.94 -13.82 1.77
C HIS A 65 -14.54 -14.69 0.57
N SER A 66 -13.24 -14.97 0.42
CA SER A 66 -12.74 -15.90 -0.58
C SER A 66 -12.25 -17.20 0.07
N GLU A 67 -12.61 -18.34 -0.51
CA GLU A 67 -11.99 -19.63 -0.15
C GLU A 67 -10.61 -19.76 -0.82
N TRP A 68 -9.61 -19.09 -0.26
CA TRP A 68 -8.31 -18.88 -0.89
C TRP A 68 -7.55 -20.17 -1.24
N LEU A 69 -7.71 -21.22 -0.44
CA LEU A 69 -7.06 -22.50 -0.67
C LEU A 69 -7.64 -23.23 -1.89
N GLU A 70 -8.93 -23.04 -2.17
CA GLU A 70 -9.59 -23.58 -3.36
C GLU A 70 -9.19 -22.82 -4.62
N LEU A 71 -8.96 -21.50 -4.49
CA LEU A 71 -8.51 -20.63 -5.57
C LEU A 71 -7.01 -20.76 -5.88
N ARG A 72 -6.25 -21.45 -5.04
CA ARG A 72 -4.80 -21.59 -5.19
C ARG A 72 -4.49 -22.37 -6.46
N ARG A 73 -3.80 -21.74 -7.41
CA ARG A 73 -3.27 -22.45 -8.58
C ARG A 73 -2.17 -23.42 -8.13
N PRO A 74 -2.17 -24.67 -8.64
CA PRO A 74 -1.08 -25.59 -8.36
C PRO A 74 0.24 -25.00 -8.86
N VAL A 75 1.28 -25.16 -8.07
CA VAL A 75 2.65 -24.86 -8.51
C VAL A 75 3.07 -26.04 -9.38
N THR A 76 2.77 -25.95 -10.68
CA THR A 76 3.31 -26.85 -11.72
C THR A 76 4.64 -26.32 -12.21
#